data_AF-A0A8T4U6Z8-F1
#
_entry.id   AF-A0A8T4U6Z8-F1
#
_cell.length_a   1.000
_cell.length_b   1.000
_cell.length_c   1.000
_cell.angle_alpha   90.00
_cell.angle_beta   90.00
_cell.angle_gamma   90.00
#
_symmetry.space_group_name_H-M   'P 1'
#
loop_
_entity.id
_entity.type
_entity.pdbx_description
1 polymer ?
#
loop_
_entity_poly.entity_id
_entity_poly.type
_entity_poly.pdbx_seq_one_letter_code
_entity_poly.pdbx_strand_id
1 'polypeptide(L)'
;MLKRGLLFLLVFIIFLDYGLAQDSCLAVPQNPSEEQLNQLITESAARIWNTYSQIPKYSGDNNEILKAALEGLENLEPKPKYAILANYKKEIGDELRRISSGGSCIDDYSLHETDDCWNQDALCVEDRCVKFENLGWREEVLDNINKLRDQNPYARHSAALKLTEIAPLEAVPVLIKTLERDLGEDIQNLILITLKQIASQEAVQALRRVSENDPNPFLRESAKLLLASLTPTQTLELLRGEPLFERIYTNQKLSGFSPTEKNSISISVYRYLLKRGSSAIDFEIENTIDFILDKRRVFENEAIFGDDKYVIVFSHEDPQMQPEPIKEFARDRGVTRFPTITPLKGYASKTDIIDTIVNSKTYGETVIWSQTHGLPDYICLREDENIIGEESCFGFRYDEYVDILLQRGSLDEIILIIDSCFSYDFAEQLLEDLSRKNSPSYPVIITVSNKGRLGYPVFLSSLRRLYLRDNEQLLGSHIYRAEQYSFNKQDSAVFFSENNNPPLEIAMNSLNPSECGCTEDSCPIEPVQGTTS
;
A
#
# COMPACT_ATOMS: atom_id res chain seq x y z
N MET A 1 7.76 -25.42 -66.89
CA MET A 1 8.77 -25.41 -65.81
C MET A 1 9.32 -24.01 -65.48
N LEU A 2 8.69 -22.90 -65.89
CA LEU A 2 9.12 -21.52 -65.52
C LEU A 2 8.19 -20.76 -64.55
N LYS A 3 7.12 -21.38 -64.03
CA LYS A 3 6.13 -20.70 -63.15
C LYS A 3 6.33 -20.92 -61.64
N ARG A 4 7.23 -21.82 -61.22
CA ARG A 4 7.53 -22.04 -59.78
C ARG A 4 8.62 -21.12 -59.25
N GLY A 5 9.50 -20.59 -60.09
CA GLY A 5 10.59 -19.70 -59.64
C GLY A 5 10.19 -18.23 -59.44
N LEU A 6 9.14 -17.75 -60.14
CA LEU A 6 8.83 -16.31 -60.16
C LEU A 6 8.03 -15.83 -58.93
N LEU A 7 7.23 -16.69 -58.30
CA LEU A 7 6.49 -16.35 -57.07
C LEU A 7 7.41 -16.38 -55.83
N PHE A 8 8.39 -17.29 -55.82
CA PHE A 8 9.41 -17.38 -54.76
C PHE A 8 10.37 -16.17 -54.76
N LEU A 9 10.64 -15.59 -55.94
CA LEU A 9 11.53 -14.43 -56.08
C LEU A 9 10.83 -13.08 -55.81
N LEU A 10 9.51 -13.01 -55.96
CA LEU A 10 8.71 -11.81 -55.68
C LEU A 10 8.46 -11.57 -54.18
N VAL A 11 8.41 -12.63 -53.36
CA VAL A 11 8.35 -12.51 -51.89
C VAL A 11 9.73 -12.19 -51.30
N PHE A 12 10.82 -12.50 -52.01
CA PHE A 12 12.19 -12.25 -51.58
C PHE A 12 12.60 -10.76 -51.62
N ILE A 13 11.92 -9.94 -52.42
CA ILE A 13 12.28 -8.51 -52.61
C ILE A 13 11.36 -7.57 -51.82
N ILE A 14 10.16 -8.00 -51.43
CA ILE A 14 9.22 -7.17 -50.65
C ILE A 14 9.61 -7.06 -49.17
N PHE A 15 10.70 -7.71 -48.75
CA PHE A 15 11.10 -7.72 -47.34
C PHE A 15 11.67 -6.41 -46.79
N LEU A 16 11.82 -5.33 -47.57
CA LEU A 16 12.21 -4.00 -47.05
C LEU A 16 11.94 -2.86 -48.04
N ASP A 17 10.69 -2.62 -48.45
CA ASP A 17 10.36 -1.33 -49.10
C ASP A 17 8.95 -0.77 -48.82
N TYR A 18 8.03 -1.51 -48.19
CA TYR A 18 6.74 -0.95 -47.77
C TYR A 18 6.50 -1.21 -46.28
N GLY A 19 6.74 -0.17 -45.45
CA GLY A 19 6.19 -0.10 -44.09
C GLY A 19 7.15 -0.30 -42.90
N LEU A 20 8.36 0.26 -42.94
CA LEU A 20 8.98 0.85 -41.74
C LEU A 20 8.90 2.38 -41.87
N ALA A 21 7.68 2.87 -42.05
CA ALA A 21 7.41 4.30 -42.13
C ALA A 21 6.27 4.65 -41.17
N GLN A 22 6.55 4.51 -39.88
CA GLN A 22 6.34 5.58 -38.91
C GLN A 22 7.13 5.28 -37.63
N ASP A 23 8.14 6.13 -37.43
CA ASP A 23 8.76 6.54 -36.18
C ASP A 23 9.40 5.48 -35.26
N SER A 24 10.67 5.18 -35.52
CA SER A 24 11.78 5.78 -34.75
C SER A 24 13.12 5.13 -35.13
N CYS A 25 14.14 5.98 -35.16
CA CYS A 25 15.52 5.60 -35.40
C CYS A 25 16.08 4.79 -34.22
N LEU A 26 16.00 3.46 -34.26
CA LEU A 26 16.89 2.61 -33.48
C LEU A 26 17.67 1.69 -34.44
N ALA A 27 18.98 1.89 -34.46
CA ALA A 27 19.90 0.91 -35.01
C ALA A 27 19.90 -0.29 -34.05
N VAL A 28 19.80 -1.52 -34.58
CA VAL A 28 20.01 -2.73 -33.76
C VAL A 28 21.44 -2.63 -33.21
N PRO A 29 21.65 -2.56 -31.88
CA PRO A 29 22.98 -2.49 -31.30
C PRO A 29 23.80 -3.71 -31.72
N GLN A 30 25.13 -3.58 -31.88
CA GLN A 30 25.95 -4.75 -32.24
C GLN A 30 25.92 -5.86 -31.16
N ASN A 31 25.51 -5.52 -29.94
CA ASN A 31 25.17 -6.44 -28.84
C ASN A 31 23.84 -5.98 -28.20
N PRO A 32 22.67 -6.48 -28.65
CA PRO A 32 21.40 -6.19 -27.99
C PRO A 32 21.35 -6.84 -26.60
N SER A 33 20.59 -6.24 -25.67
CA SER A 33 20.24 -6.93 -24.42
C SER A 33 19.36 -8.15 -24.71
N GLU A 34 19.27 -9.08 -23.75
CA GLU A 34 18.44 -10.28 -23.88
C GLU A 34 16.97 -9.94 -24.18
N GLU A 35 16.45 -8.90 -23.52
CA GLU A 35 15.10 -8.37 -23.75
C GLU A 35 14.90 -7.82 -25.16
N GLN A 36 15.85 -7.01 -25.66
CA GLN A 36 15.81 -6.47 -27.02
C GLN A 36 15.88 -7.56 -28.09
N LEU A 37 16.67 -8.61 -27.83
CA LEU A 37 16.80 -9.74 -28.73
C LEU A 37 15.50 -10.57 -28.77
N ASN A 38 14.88 -10.82 -27.63
CA ASN A 38 13.61 -11.55 -27.52
C ASN A 38 12.46 -10.79 -28.23
N GLN A 39 12.42 -9.46 -28.07
CA GLN A 39 11.47 -8.62 -28.80
C GLN A 39 11.67 -8.74 -30.32
N LEU A 40 12.91 -8.66 -30.80
CA LEU A 40 13.23 -8.78 -32.23
C LEU A 40 12.85 -10.16 -32.81
N ILE A 41 13.05 -11.25 -32.05
CA ILE A 41 12.65 -12.61 -32.44
C ILE A 41 11.13 -12.70 -32.60
N THR A 42 10.39 -12.19 -31.60
CA THR A 42 8.92 -12.19 -31.56
C THR A 42 8.31 -11.41 -32.73
N GLU A 43 8.77 -10.18 -32.95
CA GLU A 43 8.31 -9.33 -34.05
C GLU A 43 8.60 -9.95 -35.42
N SER A 44 9.75 -10.63 -35.55
CA SER A 44 10.14 -11.30 -36.79
C SER A 44 9.22 -12.47 -37.11
N ALA A 45 8.93 -13.32 -36.13
CA ALA A 45 8.01 -14.44 -36.29
C ALA A 45 6.59 -13.97 -36.64
N ALA A 46 6.08 -12.93 -35.95
CA ALA A 46 4.76 -12.35 -36.22
C ALA A 46 4.63 -11.80 -37.64
N ARG A 47 5.66 -11.10 -38.14
CA ARG A 47 5.68 -10.59 -39.52
C ARG A 47 5.72 -11.70 -40.55
N ILE A 48 6.55 -12.73 -40.33
CA ILE A 48 6.61 -13.89 -41.21
C ILE A 48 5.23 -14.57 -41.26
N TRP A 49 4.62 -14.84 -40.10
CA TRP A 49 3.29 -15.44 -40.02
C TRP A 49 2.23 -14.63 -40.78
N ASN A 50 2.13 -13.33 -40.51
CA ASN A 50 1.16 -12.45 -41.18
C ASN A 50 1.34 -12.48 -42.71
N THR A 51 2.58 -12.40 -43.19
CA THR A 51 2.90 -12.46 -44.62
C THR A 51 2.38 -13.74 -45.28
N TYR A 52 2.64 -14.91 -44.68
CA TYR A 52 2.20 -16.18 -45.24
C TYR A 52 0.70 -16.40 -45.08
N SER A 53 0.07 -15.89 -44.02
CA SER A 53 -1.37 -15.98 -43.77
C SER A 53 -2.22 -15.22 -44.79
N GLN A 54 -1.68 -14.13 -45.36
CA GLN A 54 -2.34 -13.31 -46.38
C GLN A 54 -2.25 -13.90 -47.79
N ILE A 55 -1.46 -14.96 -48.00
CA ILE A 55 -1.37 -15.61 -49.30
C ILE A 55 -2.62 -16.48 -49.47
N PRO A 56 -3.48 -16.22 -50.48
CA PRO A 56 -4.76 -16.93 -50.64
C PRO A 56 -4.64 -18.46 -50.80
N LYS A 57 -3.45 -18.93 -51.18
CA LYS A 57 -3.14 -20.36 -51.29
C LYS A 57 -3.06 -21.06 -49.93
N TYR A 58 -2.63 -20.34 -48.89
CA TYR A 58 -2.42 -20.87 -47.53
C TYR A 58 -3.47 -20.35 -46.53
N SER A 59 -4.19 -19.28 -46.88
CA SER A 59 -5.18 -18.67 -45.98
C SER A 59 -6.25 -19.69 -45.56
N GLY A 60 -6.47 -19.82 -44.25
CA GLY A 60 -7.51 -20.68 -43.66
C GLY A 60 -7.03 -22.04 -43.14
N ASP A 61 -5.75 -22.39 -43.28
CA ASP A 61 -5.15 -23.58 -42.66
C ASP A 61 -3.81 -23.24 -41.99
N ASN A 62 -3.81 -23.19 -40.66
CA ASN A 62 -2.63 -22.84 -39.87
C ASN A 62 -1.45 -23.81 -40.08
N ASN A 63 -1.69 -25.08 -40.40
CA ASN A 63 -0.62 -26.03 -40.64
C ASN A 63 0.10 -25.76 -41.97
N GLU A 64 -0.66 -25.40 -42.99
CA GLU A 64 -0.09 -25.03 -44.30
C GLU A 64 0.62 -23.66 -44.24
N ILE A 65 0.10 -22.71 -43.45
CA ILE A 65 0.77 -21.43 -43.17
C ILE A 65 2.08 -21.67 -42.43
N LEU A 66 2.07 -22.46 -41.34
CA LEU A 66 3.26 -22.78 -40.55
C LEU A 66 4.34 -23.42 -41.41
N LYS A 67 3.96 -24.43 -42.20
CA LYS A 67 4.89 -25.14 -43.06
C LYS A 67 5.55 -24.20 -44.06
N ALA A 68 4.76 -23.36 -44.74
CA ALA A 68 5.28 -22.40 -45.69
C ALA A 68 6.16 -21.32 -45.02
N ALA A 69 5.80 -20.89 -43.81
CA ALA A 69 6.57 -19.92 -43.02
C ALA A 69 7.93 -20.47 -42.56
N LEU A 70 7.98 -21.72 -42.07
CA LEU A 70 9.22 -22.38 -41.68
C LEU A 70 10.14 -22.62 -42.89
N GLU A 71 9.59 -23.08 -44.02
CA GLU A 71 10.33 -23.21 -45.27
C GLU A 71 10.88 -21.84 -45.75
N GLY A 72 10.13 -20.76 -45.57
CA GLY A 72 10.56 -19.39 -45.84
C GLY A 72 11.69 -18.92 -44.93
N LEU A 73 11.63 -19.24 -43.63
CA LEU A 73 12.61 -18.87 -42.61
C LEU A 73 13.97 -19.55 -42.86
N GLU A 74 13.98 -20.82 -43.25
CA GLU A 74 15.21 -21.54 -43.57
C GLU A 74 15.98 -20.83 -44.70
N ASN A 75 15.27 -20.34 -45.70
CA ASN A 75 15.83 -19.64 -46.86
C ASN A 75 16.02 -18.13 -46.66
N LEU A 76 15.74 -17.60 -45.46
CA LEU A 76 15.83 -16.16 -45.20
C LEU A 76 17.29 -15.68 -45.17
N GLU A 77 17.58 -14.65 -45.96
CA GLU A 77 18.83 -13.85 -45.90
C GLU A 77 18.51 -12.44 -45.37
N PRO A 78 18.78 -12.15 -44.08
CA PRO A 78 18.48 -10.84 -43.50
C PRO A 78 19.34 -9.73 -44.14
N LYS A 79 18.79 -8.53 -44.35
CA LYS A 79 19.60 -7.36 -44.72
C LYS A 79 20.67 -7.09 -43.64
N PRO A 80 21.78 -6.40 -43.97
CA PRO A 80 22.90 -6.17 -43.05
C PRO A 80 22.52 -5.59 -41.68
N LYS A 81 21.46 -4.77 -41.60
CA LYS A 81 20.93 -4.21 -40.34
C LYS A 81 20.36 -5.27 -39.38
N TYR A 82 19.94 -6.43 -39.88
CA TYR A 82 19.29 -7.51 -39.12
C TYR A 82 20.07 -8.83 -39.19
N ALA A 83 21.35 -8.77 -39.57
CA ALA A 83 22.18 -9.96 -39.79
C ALA A 83 22.26 -10.87 -38.55
N ILE A 84 22.12 -10.31 -37.34
CA ILE A 84 22.13 -11.07 -36.08
C ILE A 84 21.03 -12.14 -36.00
N LEU A 85 19.85 -11.89 -36.60
CA LEU A 85 18.71 -12.82 -36.59
C LEU A 85 18.97 -14.10 -37.39
N ALA A 86 19.97 -14.11 -38.27
CA ALA A 86 20.38 -15.33 -38.97
C ALA A 86 20.85 -16.42 -37.99
N ASN A 87 21.34 -16.04 -36.81
CA ASN A 87 21.78 -16.96 -35.76
C ASN A 87 20.64 -17.49 -34.88
N TYR A 88 19.43 -16.94 -35.01
CA TYR A 88 18.27 -17.25 -34.14
C TYR A 88 17.09 -17.84 -34.92
N LYS A 89 17.36 -18.48 -36.07
CA LYS A 89 16.32 -19.10 -36.91
C LYS A 89 15.56 -20.20 -36.16
N LYS A 90 16.19 -20.88 -35.20
CA LYS A 90 15.52 -21.92 -34.41
C LYS A 90 14.47 -21.29 -33.49
N GLU A 91 14.85 -20.25 -32.77
CA GLU A 91 14.03 -19.50 -31.83
C GLU A 91 12.86 -18.81 -32.55
N ILE A 92 13.12 -18.20 -33.71
CA ILE A 92 12.06 -17.67 -34.59
C ILE A 92 11.15 -18.80 -35.09
N GLY A 93 11.70 -19.98 -35.37
CA GLY A 93 10.93 -21.15 -35.80
C GLY A 93 10.05 -21.74 -34.70
N ASP A 94 10.55 -21.77 -33.46
CA ASP A 94 9.79 -22.17 -32.27
C ASP A 94 8.65 -21.18 -32.01
N GLU A 95 8.92 -19.88 -32.20
CA GLU A 95 7.94 -18.81 -32.13
C GLU A 95 6.87 -18.90 -33.24
N LEU A 96 7.24 -19.28 -34.46
CA LEU A 96 6.27 -19.55 -35.54
C LEU A 96 5.37 -20.75 -35.20
N ARG A 97 5.92 -21.81 -34.61
CA ARG A 97 5.14 -22.97 -34.14
C ARG A 97 4.16 -22.53 -33.04
N ARG A 98 4.62 -21.69 -32.11
CA ARG A 98 3.82 -21.06 -31.05
C ARG A 98 2.65 -20.23 -31.61
N ILE A 99 2.90 -19.36 -32.58
CA ILE A 99 1.86 -18.57 -33.26
C ILE A 99 0.86 -19.47 -33.99
N SER A 100 1.33 -20.52 -34.69
CA SER A 100 0.46 -21.42 -35.46
C SER A 100 -0.55 -22.19 -34.60
N SER A 101 -0.19 -22.46 -33.36
CA SER A 101 -1.03 -23.17 -32.39
C SER A 101 -2.12 -22.31 -31.77
N GLY A 102 -2.23 -21.03 -32.12
CA GLY A 102 -3.32 -20.14 -31.68
C GLY A 102 -2.90 -18.89 -30.92
N GLY A 103 -1.61 -18.62 -30.75
CA GLY A 103 -1.13 -17.41 -30.05
C GLY A 103 -1.22 -17.51 -28.51
N SER A 104 -0.44 -16.65 -27.86
CA SER A 104 -0.38 -16.45 -26.40
C SER A 104 -1.39 -15.40 -26.04
N CYS A 105 -2.20 -15.68 -25.03
CA CYS A 105 -2.83 -14.61 -24.29
C CYS A 105 -1.76 -13.80 -23.56
N ILE A 106 -1.92 -12.47 -23.59
CA ILE A 106 -0.85 -11.50 -23.34
C ILE A 106 -0.36 -11.53 -21.87
N ASP A 107 -1.21 -11.95 -20.95
CA ASP A 107 -0.88 -12.19 -19.55
C ASP A 107 -1.94 -13.10 -18.89
N ASP A 108 -1.62 -13.66 -17.71
CA ASP A 108 -2.53 -14.55 -16.98
C ASP A 108 -3.83 -13.82 -16.51
N TYR A 109 -3.84 -12.47 -16.48
CA TYR A 109 -4.87 -11.68 -15.77
C TYR A 109 -5.27 -10.31 -16.38
N SER A 110 -4.97 -9.99 -17.64
CA SER A 110 -5.21 -8.65 -18.21
C SER A 110 -6.70 -8.41 -18.34
N LEU A 111 -7.04 -7.18 -17.99
CA LEU A 111 -8.38 -6.64 -17.85
C LEU A 111 -8.71 -5.67 -18.99
N HIS A 112 -7.99 -5.73 -20.13
CA HIS A 112 -8.35 -4.92 -21.28
C HIS A 112 -9.53 -5.54 -22.04
N GLU A 113 -10.48 -4.69 -22.45
CA GLU A 113 -11.65 -5.10 -23.24
C GLU A 113 -11.29 -5.81 -24.56
N THR A 114 -10.04 -5.71 -25.00
CA THR A 114 -9.52 -6.31 -26.23
C THR A 114 -8.75 -7.63 -26.05
N ASP A 115 -8.74 -8.24 -24.85
CA ASP A 115 -7.93 -9.45 -24.59
C ASP A 115 -8.51 -10.80 -25.05
N ASP A 116 -7.55 -11.65 -25.45
CA ASP A 116 -7.59 -12.84 -26.32
C ASP A 116 -8.49 -14.02 -25.83
N CYS A 117 -8.52 -14.30 -24.52
CA CYS A 117 -9.23 -15.48 -24.00
C CYS A 117 -10.65 -15.23 -23.53
N TRP A 118 -10.97 -13.97 -23.24
CA TRP A 118 -12.08 -13.68 -22.34
C TRP A 118 -13.43 -13.65 -23.05
N ASN A 119 -13.41 -13.57 -24.39
CA ASN A 119 -14.60 -13.73 -25.23
C ASN A 119 -15.13 -15.18 -25.25
N GLN A 120 -14.46 -16.12 -24.57
CA GLN A 120 -14.73 -17.57 -24.62
C GLN A 120 -14.90 -18.24 -23.25
N ASP A 121 -15.21 -17.47 -22.20
CA ASP A 121 -15.38 -18.00 -20.84
C ASP A 121 -14.12 -18.70 -20.30
N ALA A 122 -12.97 -18.07 -20.55
CA ALA A 122 -11.64 -18.58 -20.22
C ALA A 122 -10.75 -17.51 -19.58
N LEU A 123 -9.82 -17.97 -18.73
CA LEU A 123 -8.67 -17.19 -18.27
C LEU A 123 -7.44 -17.56 -19.09
N CYS A 124 -6.48 -16.65 -19.15
CA CYS A 124 -5.14 -17.00 -19.59
C CYS A 124 -4.42 -17.75 -18.47
N VAL A 125 -3.86 -18.91 -18.79
CA VAL A 125 -3.06 -19.71 -17.86
C VAL A 125 -1.88 -20.26 -18.64
N GLU A 126 -0.66 -19.84 -18.28
CA GLU A 126 0.58 -20.24 -18.98
C GLU A 126 0.47 -19.98 -20.50
N ASP A 127 0.09 -18.76 -20.87
CA ASP A 127 -0.06 -18.33 -22.27
C ASP A 127 -1.14 -19.09 -23.06
N ARG A 128 -2.13 -19.71 -22.39
CA ARG A 128 -3.25 -20.41 -23.03
C ARG A 128 -4.61 -20.01 -22.47
N CYS A 129 -5.61 -19.92 -23.33
CA CYS A 129 -7.01 -19.75 -22.91
C CYS A 129 -7.56 -21.04 -22.31
N VAL A 130 -7.70 -21.09 -20.98
CA VAL A 130 -8.30 -22.20 -20.24
C VAL A 130 -9.70 -21.81 -19.79
N LYS A 131 -10.71 -22.53 -20.31
CA LYS A 131 -12.11 -22.32 -19.92
C LYS A 131 -12.33 -22.53 -18.43
N PHE A 132 -13.31 -21.83 -17.88
CA PHE A 132 -13.63 -21.86 -16.45
C PHE A 132 -13.93 -23.25 -15.92
N GLU A 133 -14.65 -24.05 -16.70
CA GLU A 133 -14.94 -25.46 -16.41
C GLU A 133 -13.69 -26.33 -16.27
N ASN A 134 -12.55 -25.89 -16.83
CA ASN A 134 -11.28 -26.61 -16.84
C ASN A 134 -10.24 -26.00 -15.87
N LEU A 135 -10.58 -24.94 -15.14
CA LEU A 135 -9.69 -24.29 -14.15
C LEU A 135 -9.65 -25.02 -12.81
N GLY A 136 -10.43 -26.09 -12.64
CA GLY A 136 -10.48 -26.85 -11.38
C GLY A 136 -11.11 -26.08 -10.22
N TRP A 137 -11.88 -25.03 -10.50
CA TRP A 137 -12.62 -24.27 -9.49
C TRP A 137 -13.66 -25.14 -8.80
N ARG A 138 -13.98 -24.77 -7.56
CA ARG A 138 -15.11 -25.37 -6.84
C ARG A 138 -16.38 -25.20 -7.67
N GLU A 139 -17.17 -26.27 -7.81
CA GLU A 139 -18.40 -26.28 -8.61
C GLU A 139 -19.35 -25.14 -8.21
N GLU A 140 -19.46 -24.87 -6.91
CA GLU A 140 -20.24 -23.75 -6.37
C GLU A 140 -19.75 -22.37 -6.84
N VAL A 141 -18.43 -22.17 -6.96
CA VAL A 141 -17.87 -20.91 -7.49
C VAL A 141 -18.19 -20.79 -8.97
N LEU A 142 -17.95 -21.85 -9.74
CA LEU A 142 -18.22 -21.88 -11.18
C LEU A 142 -19.70 -21.61 -11.51
N ASP A 143 -20.62 -22.26 -10.80
CA ASP A 143 -22.06 -22.08 -10.99
C ASP A 143 -22.50 -20.63 -10.73
N ASN A 144 -22.02 -20.00 -9.65
CA ASN A 144 -22.35 -18.61 -9.36
C ASN A 144 -21.69 -17.64 -10.36
N ILE A 145 -20.46 -17.89 -10.80
CA ILE A 145 -19.82 -17.09 -11.86
C ILE A 145 -20.63 -17.13 -13.16
N ASN A 146 -21.16 -18.29 -13.53
CA ASN A 146 -22.03 -18.41 -14.69
C ASN A 146 -23.36 -17.65 -14.48
N LYS A 147 -23.96 -17.76 -13.30
CA LYS A 147 -25.22 -17.08 -12.95
C LYS A 147 -25.15 -15.56 -12.87
N LEU A 148 -23.96 -14.97 -12.68
CA LEU A 148 -23.77 -13.52 -12.80
C LEU A 148 -24.15 -12.96 -14.19
N ARG A 149 -24.29 -13.84 -15.18
CA ARG A 149 -24.61 -13.49 -16.57
C ARG A 149 -26.03 -13.89 -16.97
N ASP A 150 -26.79 -14.44 -16.03
CA ASP A 150 -28.16 -14.85 -16.26
C ASP A 150 -29.02 -13.63 -16.64
N GLN A 151 -30.00 -13.83 -17.51
CA GLN A 151 -30.94 -12.77 -17.90
C GLN A 151 -31.82 -12.33 -16.73
N ASN A 152 -32.12 -13.25 -15.79
CA ASN A 152 -32.89 -13.00 -14.60
C ASN A 152 -32.09 -12.18 -13.56
N PRO A 153 -32.50 -10.94 -13.25
CA PRO A 153 -31.81 -10.10 -12.25
C PRO A 153 -31.73 -10.74 -10.87
N TYR A 154 -32.74 -11.53 -10.46
CA TYR A 154 -32.72 -12.22 -9.17
C TYR A 154 -31.66 -13.32 -9.11
N ALA A 155 -31.41 -14.02 -10.23
CA ALA A 155 -30.37 -15.04 -10.30
C ALA A 155 -28.97 -14.40 -10.22
N ARG A 156 -28.76 -13.27 -10.91
CA ARG A 156 -27.51 -12.51 -10.82
C ARG A 156 -27.24 -12.00 -9.41
N HIS A 157 -28.24 -11.40 -8.76
CA HIS A 157 -28.10 -10.89 -7.40
C HIS A 157 -27.82 -12.02 -6.39
N SER A 158 -28.55 -13.13 -6.47
CA SER A 158 -28.30 -14.31 -5.63
C SER A 158 -26.89 -14.87 -5.83
N ALA A 159 -26.39 -14.87 -7.07
CA ALA A 159 -25.04 -15.32 -7.36
C ALA A 159 -23.96 -14.38 -6.81
N ALA A 160 -24.16 -13.06 -6.96
CA ALA A 160 -23.27 -12.05 -6.39
C ALA A 160 -23.19 -12.17 -4.85
N LEU A 161 -24.34 -12.27 -4.17
CA LEU A 161 -24.40 -12.52 -2.73
C LEU A 161 -23.65 -13.79 -2.35
N LYS A 162 -23.82 -14.87 -3.11
CA LYS A 162 -23.18 -16.14 -2.80
C LYS A 162 -21.66 -16.07 -2.97
N LEU A 163 -21.18 -15.38 -4.00
CA LEU A 163 -19.75 -15.12 -4.20
C LEU A 163 -19.19 -14.25 -3.08
N THR A 164 -19.96 -13.28 -2.56
CA THR A 164 -19.59 -12.53 -1.35
C THR A 164 -19.43 -13.46 -0.15
N GLU A 165 -20.40 -14.33 0.15
CA GLU A 165 -20.29 -15.28 1.27
C GLU A 165 -19.08 -16.21 1.17
N ILE A 166 -18.69 -16.60 -0.05
CA ILE A 166 -17.59 -17.54 -0.30
C ILE A 166 -16.23 -16.84 -0.34
N ALA A 167 -16.18 -15.60 -0.85
CA ALA A 167 -14.95 -14.84 -1.14
C ALA A 167 -13.87 -15.68 -1.86
N PRO A 168 -14.14 -16.22 -3.07
CA PRO A 168 -13.22 -17.12 -3.75
C PRO A 168 -12.05 -16.38 -4.38
N LEU A 169 -10.84 -16.57 -3.83
CA LEU A 169 -9.59 -16.02 -4.37
C LEU A 169 -9.39 -16.38 -5.84
N GLU A 170 -9.76 -17.60 -6.22
CA GLU A 170 -9.64 -18.12 -7.58
C GLU A 170 -10.47 -17.35 -8.63
N ALA A 171 -11.51 -16.61 -8.20
CA ALA A 171 -12.41 -15.89 -9.09
C ALA A 171 -12.11 -14.39 -9.20
N VAL A 172 -11.09 -13.86 -8.51
CA VAL A 172 -10.74 -12.42 -8.54
C VAL A 172 -10.71 -11.83 -9.95
N PRO A 173 -10.04 -12.45 -10.96
CA PRO A 173 -9.98 -11.88 -12.30
C PRO A 173 -11.36 -11.70 -12.94
N VAL A 174 -12.28 -12.61 -12.64
CA VAL A 174 -13.66 -12.58 -13.17
C VAL A 174 -14.51 -11.55 -12.46
N LEU A 175 -14.36 -11.45 -11.14
CA LEU A 175 -15.02 -10.45 -10.32
C LEU A 175 -14.64 -9.04 -10.78
N ILE A 176 -13.35 -8.80 -11.07
CA ILE A 176 -12.89 -7.48 -11.53
C ILE A 176 -13.55 -7.11 -12.86
N LYS A 177 -13.53 -7.99 -13.87
CA LYS A 177 -14.23 -7.72 -15.15
C LYS A 177 -15.74 -7.55 -14.99
N THR A 178 -16.34 -8.24 -14.03
CA THR A 178 -17.78 -8.12 -13.76
C THR A 178 -18.15 -6.68 -13.37
N LEU A 179 -17.24 -5.92 -12.76
CA LEU A 179 -17.45 -4.51 -12.43
C LEU A 179 -17.59 -3.62 -13.69
N GLU A 180 -16.93 -3.96 -14.79
CA GLU A 180 -16.95 -3.21 -16.05
C GLU A 180 -18.25 -3.40 -16.83
N ARG A 181 -19.08 -4.37 -16.43
CA ARG A 181 -20.35 -4.68 -17.10
C ARG A 181 -21.50 -3.90 -16.45
N ASP A 182 -22.45 -3.48 -17.28
CA ASP A 182 -23.71 -2.91 -16.81
C ASP A 182 -24.62 -4.02 -16.21
N LEU A 183 -24.43 -4.28 -14.92
CA LEU A 183 -25.17 -5.30 -14.16
C LEU A 183 -26.11 -4.69 -13.11
N GLY A 184 -26.08 -3.37 -12.95
CA GLY A 184 -26.75 -2.64 -11.88
C GLY A 184 -25.86 -2.43 -10.64
N GLU A 185 -26.03 -1.26 -10.02
CA GLU A 185 -25.18 -0.75 -8.93
C GLU A 185 -25.11 -1.70 -7.73
N ASP A 186 -26.24 -2.32 -7.37
CA ASP A 186 -26.31 -3.27 -6.24
C ASP A 186 -25.39 -4.49 -6.44
N ILE A 187 -25.33 -5.02 -7.67
CA ILE A 187 -24.47 -6.17 -7.99
C ILE A 187 -23.01 -5.73 -8.00
N GLN A 188 -22.68 -4.60 -8.63
CA GLN A 188 -21.32 -4.07 -8.62
C GLN A 188 -20.82 -3.82 -7.19
N ASN A 189 -21.65 -3.26 -6.32
CA ASN A 189 -21.30 -3.06 -4.91
C ASN A 189 -21.04 -4.39 -4.18
N LEU A 190 -21.86 -5.43 -4.40
CA LEU A 190 -21.58 -6.77 -3.85
C LEU A 190 -20.25 -7.35 -4.34
N ILE A 191 -19.90 -7.11 -5.60
CA ILE A 191 -18.61 -7.52 -6.16
C ILE A 191 -17.46 -6.76 -5.48
N LEU A 192 -17.58 -5.44 -5.27
CA LEU A 192 -16.60 -4.67 -4.51
C LEU A 192 -16.44 -5.22 -3.08
N ILE A 193 -17.55 -5.54 -2.40
CA ILE A 193 -17.52 -6.16 -1.07
C ILE A 193 -16.81 -7.52 -1.11
N THR A 194 -17.07 -8.32 -2.15
CA THR A 194 -16.40 -9.62 -2.36
C THR A 194 -14.89 -9.44 -2.53
N LEU A 195 -14.45 -8.50 -3.36
CA LEU A 195 -13.03 -8.17 -3.55
C LEU A 195 -12.36 -7.70 -2.26
N LYS A 196 -13.06 -6.90 -1.45
CA LYS A 196 -12.57 -6.48 -0.13
C LYS A 196 -12.43 -7.64 0.85
N GLN A 197 -13.33 -8.62 0.80
CA GLN A 197 -13.24 -9.82 1.65
C GLN A 197 -12.09 -10.72 1.23
N ILE A 198 -11.86 -10.87 -0.08
CA ILE A 198 -10.71 -11.60 -0.63
C ILE A 198 -9.39 -10.93 -0.24
N ALA A 199 -9.30 -9.60 -0.38
CA ALA A 199 -8.14 -8.78 -0.03
C ALA A 199 -6.79 -9.29 -0.58
N SER A 200 -6.79 -9.87 -1.78
CA SER A 200 -5.56 -10.10 -2.54
C SER A 200 -5.01 -8.79 -3.11
N GLN A 201 -3.75 -8.79 -3.55
CA GLN A 201 -3.13 -7.62 -4.15
C GLN A 201 -3.94 -7.13 -5.36
N GLU A 202 -4.39 -8.03 -6.21
CA GLU A 202 -5.20 -7.75 -7.41
C GLU A 202 -6.57 -7.20 -7.05
N ALA A 203 -7.22 -7.78 -6.03
CA ALA A 203 -8.52 -7.35 -5.56
C ALA A 203 -8.48 -5.92 -4.99
N VAL A 204 -7.44 -5.60 -4.21
CA VAL A 204 -7.23 -4.26 -3.65
C VAL A 204 -6.85 -3.25 -4.73
N GLN A 205 -6.06 -3.63 -5.73
CA GLN A 205 -5.78 -2.78 -6.89
C GLN A 205 -7.04 -2.49 -7.70
N ALA A 206 -7.95 -3.45 -7.84
CA ALA A 206 -9.24 -3.21 -8.49
C ALA A 206 -10.13 -2.24 -7.70
N LEU A 207 -10.22 -2.40 -6.38
CA LEU A 207 -10.91 -1.45 -5.50
C LEU A 207 -10.34 -0.03 -5.65
N ARG A 208 -9.00 0.09 -5.72
CA ARG A 208 -8.33 1.39 -5.94
C ARG A 208 -8.73 2.02 -7.28
N ARG A 209 -8.62 1.26 -8.38
CA ARG A 209 -9.03 1.74 -9.70
C ARG A 209 -10.47 2.25 -9.71
N VAL A 210 -11.38 1.53 -9.06
CA VAL A 210 -12.78 1.96 -8.92
C VAL A 210 -12.87 3.23 -8.09
N SER A 211 -12.18 3.31 -6.96
CA SER A 211 -12.21 4.48 -6.07
C SER A 211 -11.76 5.78 -6.74
N GLU A 212 -10.82 5.68 -7.69
CA GLU A 212 -10.21 6.81 -8.40
C GLU A 212 -10.93 7.15 -9.70
N ASN A 213 -11.32 6.14 -10.49
CA ASN A 213 -11.64 6.32 -11.91
C ASN A 213 -13.06 5.90 -12.30
N ASP A 214 -13.84 5.27 -11.42
CA ASP A 214 -15.18 4.79 -11.80
C ASP A 214 -16.11 5.97 -12.13
N PRO A 215 -16.88 5.95 -13.23
CA PRO A 215 -17.78 7.04 -13.59
C PRO A 215 -18.91 7.23 -12.55
N ASN A 216 -19.32 6.19 -11.84
CA ASN A 216 -20.37 6.23 -10.84
C ASN A 216 -19.85 6.74 -9.48
N PRO A 217 -20.31 7.92 -8.99
CA PRO A 217 -19.89 8.44 -7.70
C PRO A 217 -20.17 7.50 -6.52
N PHE A 218 -21.25 6.72 -6.57
CA PHE A 218 -21.61 5.77 -5.51
C PHE A 218 -20.59 4.63 -5.41
N LEU A 219 -20.13 4.09 -6.55
CA LEU A 219 -19.13 3.02 -6.57
C LEU A 219 -17.75 3.53 -6.16
N ARG A 220 -17.37 4.76 -6.58
CA ARG A 220 -16.15 5.41 -6.10
C ARG A 220 -16.13 5.50 -4.58
N GLU A 221 -17.19 6.04 -3.99
CA GLU A 221 -17.29 6.21 -2.54
C GLU A 221 -17.33 4.86 -1.81
N SER A 222 -18.09 3.90 -2.33
CA SER A 222 -18.14 2.54 -1.77
C SER A 222 -16.76 1.88 -1.78
N ALA A 223 -16.00 2.02 -2.86
CA ALA A 223 -14.64 1.49 -2.94
C ALA A 223 -13.67 2.18 -1.97
N LYS A 224 -13.76 3.52 -1.81
CA LYS A 224 -12.99 4.26 -0.79
C LYS A 224 -13.27 3.73 0.63
N LEU A 225 -14.56 3.57 0.97
CA LEU A 225 -14.97 3.02 2.26
C LEU A 225 -14.49 1.57 2.45
N LEU A 226 -14.55 0.75 1.41
CA LEU A 226 -14.11 -0.65 1.48
C LEU A 226 -12.59 -0.75 1.69
N LEU A 227 -11.79 0.04 0.97
CA LEU A 227 -10.33 0.13 1.18
C LEU A 227 -10.00 0.58 2.60
N ALA A 228 -10.71 1.59 3.09
CA ALA A 228 -10.60 2.04 4.48
C ALA A 228 -11.09 1.00 5.49
N SER A 229 -11.86 -0.01 5.09
CA SER A 229 -12.37 -1.06 5.98
C SER A 229 -11.54 -2.34 5.97
N LEU A 230 -10.43 -2.39 5.23
CA LEU A 230 -9.48 -3.51 5.31
C LEU A 230 -9.13 -3.76 6.79
N THR A 231 -8.83 -5.00 7.16
CA THR A 231 -8.43 -5.32 8.53
C THR A 231 -6.90 -5.22 8.66
N PRO A 232 -6.35 -5.03 9.88
CA PRO A 232 -4.90 -5.04 10.08
C PRO A 232 -4.23 -6.30 9.52
N THR A 233 -4.89 -7.47 9.67
CA THR A 233 -4.41 -8.73 9.12
C THR A 233 -4.38 -8.72 7.59
N GLN A 234 -5.45 -8.25 6.95
CA GLN A 234 -5.48 -8.12 5.49
C GLN A 234 -4.39 -7.17 4.99
N THR A 235 -4.21 -6.02 5.63
CA THR A 235 -3.16 -5.07 5.22
C THR A 235 -1.75 -5.61 5.47
N LEU A 236 -1.54 -6.39 6.53
CA LEU A 236 -0.26 -7.07 6.76
C LEU A 236 0.03 -8.10 5.68
N GLU A 237 -0.94 -8.94 5.32
CA GLU A 237 -0.75 -9.92 4.25
C GLU A 237 -0.49 -9.24 2.89
N LEU A 238 -1.13 -8.09 2.62
CA LEU A 238 -0.83 -7.27 1.44
C LEU A 238 0.61 -6.73 1.46
N LEU A 239 1.09 -6.22 2.60
CA LEU A 239 2.49 -5.81 2.73
C LEU A 239 3.46 -6.99 2.60
N ARG A 240 3.10 -8.16 3.12
CA ARG A 240 3.89 -9.39 2.96
C ARG A 240 3.92 -9.91 1.52
N GLY A 241 3.02 -9.44 0.67
CA GLY A 241 3.14 -9.62 -0.78
C GLY A 241 4.21 -8.73 -1.41
N GLU A 242 4.68 -7.68 -0.73
CA GLU A 242 5.74 -6.81 -1.21
C GLU A 242 7.12 -7.45 -0.95
N PRO A 243 7.95 -7.68 -2.00
CA PRO A 243 9.20 -8.43 -1.86
C PRO A 243 10.21 -7.86 -0.84
N LEU A 244 10.36 -6.54 -0.76
CA LEU A 244 11.28 -5.91 0.21
C LEU A 244 10.76 -6.10 1.64
N PHE A 245 9.47 -5.86 1.89
CA PHE A 245 8.84 -6.04 3.20
C PHE A 245 8.93 -7.50 3.65
N GLU A 246 8.62 -8.48 2.79
CA GLU A 246 8.70 -9.89 3.18
C GLU A 246 10.13 -10.32 3.49
N ARG A 247 11.14 -9.79 2.79
CA ARG A 247 12.56 -10.02 3.11
C ARG A 247 12.96 -9.43 4.46
N ILE A 248 12.46 -8.25 4.81
CA ILE A 248 12.64 -7.65 6.14
C ILE A 248 11.93 -8.52 7.19
N TYR A 249 10.67 -8.85 6.96
CA TYR A 249 9.81 -9.60 7.88
C TYR A 249 10.37 -11.00 8.15
N THR A 250 10.86 -11.70 7.14
CA THR A 250 11.40 -13.06 7.30
C THR A 250 12.85 -13.09 7.78
N ASN A 251 13.49 -11.92 7.97
CA ASN A 251 14.89 -11.84 8.38
C ASN A 251 15.13 -12.53 9.74
N GLN A 252 16.21 -13.33 9.82
CA GLN A 252 16.54 -14.13 11.00
C GLN A 252 16.74 -13.29 12.27
N LYS A 253 17.23 -12.03 12.14
CA LYS A 253 17.41 -11.12 13.28
C LYS A 253 16.12 -10.80 14.02
N LEU A 254 14.97 -10.94 13.34
CA LEU A 254 13.65 -10.67 13.91
C LEU A 254 12.95 -11.93 14.48
N SER A 255 13.59 -13.10 14.43
CA SER A 255 12.98 -14.38 14.84
C SER A 255 12.63 -14.49 16.32
N GLY A 256 13.26 -13.68 17.19
CA GLY A 256 13.03 -13.68 18.64
C GLY A 256 11.89 -12.79 19.12
N PHE A 257 11.29 -11.98 18.24
CA PHE A 257 10.23 -11.02 18.60
C PHE A 257 8.83 -11.65 18.50
N SER A 258 7.89 -11.16 19.30
CA SER A 258 6.48 -11.54 19.14
C SER A 258 5.95 -11.08 17.77
N PRO A 259 4.88 -11.69 17.22
CA PRO A 259 4.33 -11.28 15.94
C PRO A 259 4.01 -9.77 15.87
N THR A 260 3.47 -9.18 16.95
CA THR A 260 3.15 -7.74 17.00
C THR A 260 4.41 -6.88 16.95
N GLU A 261 5.41 -7.16 17.79
CA GLU A 261 6.67 -6.39 17.79
C GLU A 261 7.40 -6.55 16.45
N LYS A 262 7.39 -7.77 15.90
CA LYS A 262 7.98 -8.07 14.61
C LYS A 262 7.34 -7.25 13.50
N ASN A 263 6.00 -7.17 13.45
CA ASN A 263 5.29 -6.31 12.51
C ASN A 263 5.75 -4.85 12.67
N SER A 264 5.80 -4.36 13.90
CA SER A 264 6.20 -2.98 14.17
C SER A 264 7.61 -2.67 13.70
N ILE A 265 8.57 -3.54 13.98
CA ILE A 265 9.96 -3.35 13.58
C ILE A 265 10.06 -3.39 12.05
N SER A 266 9.41 -4.37 11.41
CA SER A 266 9.47 -4.53 9.96
C SER A 266 8.89 -3.33 9.20
N ILE A 267 7.79 -2.74 9.69
CA ILE A 267 7.19 -1.55 9.06
C ILE A 267 8.12 -0.34 9.17
N SER A 268 8.70 -0.07 10.35
CA SER A 268 9.61 1.06 10.50
C SER A 268 10.89 0.90 9.68
N VAL A 269 11.43 -0.32 9.58
CA VAL A 269 12.56 -0.64 8.68
C VAL A 269 12.17 -0.41 7.22
N TYR A 270 11.01 -0.91 6.81
CA TYR A 270 10.50 -0.78 5.45
C TYR A 270 10.34 0.69 5.03
N ARG A 271 9.62 1.48 5.84
CA ARG A 271 9.43 2.93 5.60
C ARG A 271 10.74 3.70 5.58
N TYR A 272 11.68 3.34 6.46
CA TYR A 272 13.01 3.96 6.48
C TYR A 272 13.77 3.70 5.19
N LEU A 273 13.74 2.47 4.66
CA LEU A 273 14.41 2.11 3.41
C LEU A 273 13.77 2.81 2.20
N LEU A 274 12.43 2.86 2.14
CA LEU A 274 11.70 3.56 1.08
C LEU A 274 12.07 5.05 1.03
N LYS A 275 12.08 5.73 2.19
CA LYS A 275 12.44 7.16 2.27
C LYS A 275 13.85 7.46 1.76
N ARG A 276 14.75 6.47 1.74
CA ARG A 276 16.13 6.61 1.29
C ARG A 276 16.36 6.15 -0.16
N GLY A 277 15.33 5.63 -0.84
CA GLY A 277 15.46 5.08 -2.18
C GLY A 277 16.46 3.91 -2.25
N SER A 278 16.54 3.11 -1.19
CA SER A 278 17.52 2.02 -1.06
C SER A 278 17.34 0.92 -2.12
N SER A 279 18.45 0.30 -2.53
CA SER A 279 18.52 -0.73 -3.55
C SER A 279 18.01 -2.12 -3.11
N ALA A 280 17.44 -2.21 -1.89
CA ALA A 280 16.91 -3.44 -1.32
C ALA A 280 17.93 -4.59 -1.32
N ILE A 281 19.24 -4.35 -1.16
CA ILE A 281 20.23 -5.42 -1.00
C ILE A 281 20.27 -5.91 0.45
N ASP A 282 20.53 -7.21 0.69
CA ASP A 282 20.42 -7.82 2.03
C ASP A 282 21.27 -7.11 3.10
N PHE A 283 22.46 -6.64 2.71
CA PHE A 283 23.34 -5.88 3.60
C PHE A 283 22.71 -4.56 4.09
N GLU A 284 21.98 -3.84 3.24
CA GLU A 284 21.30 -2.59 3.62
C GLU A 284 20.11 -2.86 4.53
N ILE A 285 19.37 -3.95 4.26
CA ILE A 285 18.27 -4.41 5.11
C ILE A 285 18.80 -4.75 6.51
N GLU A 286 19.83 -5.58 6.61
CA GLU A 286 20.38 -6.02 7.89
C GLU A 286 20.93 -4.87 8.73
N ASN A 287 21.63 -3.92 8.11
CA ASN A 287 22.15 -2.73 8.81
C ASN A 287 21.02 -1.83 9.28
N THR A 288 19.94 -1.72 8.51
CA THR A 288 18.78 -0.91 8.89
C THR A 288 17.99 -1.56 10.02
N ILE A 289 17.85 -2.89 10.00
CA ILE A 289 17.30 -3.65 11.13
C ILE A 289 18.12 -3.36 12.39
N ASP A 290 19.45 -3.51 12.33
CA ASP A 290 20.31 -3.24 13.49
C ASP A 290 20.16 -1.78 13.97
N PHE A 291 20.15 -0.83 13.04
CA PHE A 291 19.97 0.59 13.36
C PHE A 291 18.66 0.87 14.09
N ILE A 292 17.53 0.37 13.58
CA ILE A 292 16.22 0.53 14.22
C ILE A 292 16.19 -0.17 15.59
N LEU A 293 16.70 -1.40 15.68
CA LEU A 293 16.76 -2.14 16.94
C LEU A 293 17.62 -1.44 18.00
N ASP A 294 18.73 -0.83 17.61
CA ASP A 294 19.58 -0.06 18.52
C ASP A 294 18.83 1.16 19.07
N LYS A 295 18.11 1.91 18.23
CA LYS A 295 17.27 3.03 18.68
C LYS A 295 16.14 2.57 19.58
N ARG A 296 15.48 1.46 19.24
CA ARG A 296 14.43 0.86 20.09
C ARG A 296 14.96 0.49 21.46
N ARG A 297 16.15 -0.12 21.56
CA ARG A 297 16.78 -0.52 22.82
C ARG A 297 17.05 0.69 23.74
N VAL A 298 17.41 1.83 23.17
CA VAL A 298 17.58 3.07 23.95
C VAL A 298 16.23 3.53 24.48
N PHE A 299 15.23 3.66 23.60
CA PHE A 299 13.88 4.08 23.99
C PHE A 299 13.20 3.12 24.98
N GLU A 300 13.48 1.81 24.92
CA GLU A 300 12.89 0.81 25.85
C GLU A 300 13.12 1.15 27.32
N ASN A 301 14.23 1.83 27.61
CA ASN A 301 14.65 2.23 28.94
C ASN A 301 14.27 3.68 29.28
N GLU A 302 13.71 4.43 28.33
CA GLU A 302 13.23 5.79 28.57
C GLU A 302 12.04 5.75 29.53
N ALA A 303 12.12 6.53 30.61
CA ALA A 303 10.99 6.69 31.51
C ALA A 303 9.95 7.60 30.85
N ILE A 304 8.78 7.06 30.52
CA ILE A 304 7.64 7.85 30.07
C ILE A 304 6.94 8.46 31.28
N PHE A 305 6.69 7.69 32.33
CA PHE A 305 6.21 8.19 33.63
C PHE A 305 7.08 7.72 34.77
N GLY A 306 7.38 8.66 35.68
CA GLY A 306 8.20 8.47 36.86
C GLY A 306 8.12 9.68 37.80
N ASP A 307 8.74 9.58 38.96
CA ASP A 307 8.79 10.64 39.99
C ASP A 307 9.58 11.88 39.56
N ASP A 308 10.46 11.70 38.58
CA ASP A 308 11.25 12.70 37.89
C ASP A 308 10.53 13.40 36.73
N LYS A 309 9.27 13.06 36.42
CA LYS A 309 8.52 13.70 35.33
C LYS A 309 7.55 14.77 35.83
N TYR A 310 7.38 15.82 35.03
CA TYR A 310 6.27 16.78 35.17
C TYR A 310 5.22 16.46 34.10
N VAL A 311 4.00 16.13 34.51
CA VAL A 311 2.97 15.63 33.57
C VAL A 311 1.86 16.64 33.36
N ILE A 312 1.73 17.10 32.12
CA ILE A 312 0.64 17.95 31.64
C ILE A 312 -0.35 17.04 30.92
N VAL A 313 -1.61 17.06 31.36
CA VAL A 313 -2.70 16.40 30.63
C VAL A 313 -3.75 17.45 30.31
N PHE A 314 -4.09 17.56 29.04
CA PHE A 314 -5.22 18.38 28.60
C PHE A 314 -6.12 17.60 27.66
N SER A 315 -7.39 18.02 27.57
CA SER A 315 -8.36 17.28 26.77
C SER A 315 -9.37 18.17 26.04
N HIS A 316 -10.03 17.57 25.06
CA HIS A 316 -11.22 18.12 24.42
C HIS A 316 -12.35 18.36 25.45
N GLU A 317 -13.32 19.21 25.12
CA GLU A 317 -14.47 19.50 25.99
C GLU A 317 -15.47 18.34 26.14
N ASP A 318 -15.37 17.30 25.29
CA ASP A 318 -16.20 16.10 25.31
C ASP A 318 -16.27 15.51 26.73
N PRO A 319 -17.49 15.28 27.27
CA PRO A 319 -17.68 14.61 28.55
C PRO A 319 -16.94 13.27 28.73
N GLN A 320 -16.67 12.53 27.65
CA GLN A 320 -15.95 11.25 27.67
C GLN A 320 -14.43 11.40 27.80
N MET A 321 -13.88 12.56 27.39
CA MET A 321 -12.44 12.85 27.49
C MET A 321 -12.18 13.63 28.77
N GLN A 322 -11.62 12.95 29.76
CA GLN A 322 -11.34 13.52 31.08
C GLN A 322 -9.85 13.41 31.36
N PRO A 323 -9.18 14.51 31.76
CA PRO A 323 -7.75 14.44 32.09
C PRO A 323 -7.44 13.55 33.30
N GLU A 324 -8.38 13.41 34.23
CA GLU A 324 -8.10 12.78 35.54
C GLU A 324 -7.76 11.28 35.47
N PRO A 325 -8.45 10.42 34.69
CA PRO A 325 -8.03 9.02 34.50
C PRO A 325 -6.58 8.84 34.02
N ILE A 326 -6.08 9.74 33.17
CA ILE A 326 -4.68 9.73 32.70
C ILE A 326 -3.75 10.15 33.85
N LYS A 327 -4.12 11.20 34.60
CA LYS A 327 -3.34 11.66 35.76
C LYS A 327 -3.30 10.62 36.87
N GLU A 328 -4.40 9.92 37.16
CA GLU A 328 -4.45 8.78 38.08
C GLU A 328 -3.47 7.70 37.63
N PHE A 329 -3.55 7.29 36.36
CA PHE A 329 -2.61 6.31 35.83
C PHE A 329 -1.15 6.78 35.93
N ALA A 330 -0.87 8.07 35.69
CA ALA A 330 0.47 8.64 35.87
C ALA A 330 0.93 8.60 37.34
N ARG A 331 0.05 8.89 38.31
CA ARG A 331 0.34 8.76 39.75
C ARG A 331 0.63 7.31 40.13
N ASP A 332 -0.11 6.36 39.59
CA ASP A 332 0.14 4.93 39.81
C ASP A 332 1.52 4.49 39.27
N ARG A 333 2.13 5.28 38.38
CA ARG A 333 3.49 5.08 37.84
C ARG A 333 4.56 5.93 38.53
N GLY A 334 4.21 6.59 39.65
CA GLY A 334 5.15 7.35 40.49
C GLY A 334 5.19 8.86 40.22
N VAL A 335 4.40 9.39 39.28
CA VAL A 335 4.38 10.84 39.00
C VAL A 335 3.78 11.61 40.17
N THR A 336 4.51 12.62 40.64
CA THR A 336 4.07 13.50 41.74
C THR A 336 3.86 14.95 41.32
N ARG A 337 4.33 15.35 40.13
CA ARG A 337 4.38 16.75 39.68
C ARG A 337 3.40 16.98 38.54
N PHE A 338 2.41 17.84 38.78
CA PHE A 338 1.34 18.19 37.83
C PHE A 338 1.09 19.72 37.87
N PRO A 339 0.48 20.28 36.81
CA PRO A 339 -0.03 21.65 36.84
C PRO A 339 -0.96 21.90 38.01
N THR A 340 -0.85 23.07 38.62
CA THR A 340 -1.78 23.54 39.66
C THR A 340 -3.11 23.98 39.06
N ILE A 341 -3.07 24.59 37.87
CA ILE A 341 -4.25 24.97 37.10
C ILE A 341 -4.84 23.71 36.47
N THR A 342 -5.97 23.25 37.00
CA THR A 342 -6.70 22.07 36.52
C THR A 342 -8.22 22.26 36.70
N PRO A 343 -9.05 21.64 35.84
CA PRO A 343 -8.68 20.84 34.68
C PRO A 343 -8.31 21.70 33.47
N LEU A 344 -7.27 21.29 32.73
CA LEU A 344 -6.95 21.83 31.42
C LEU A 344 -7.87 21.16 30.39
N LYS A 345 -9.14 21.59 30.34
CA LYS A 345 -10.18 20.95 29.53
C LYS A 345 -10.92 21.95 28.66
N GLY A 346 -11.06 21.62 27.38
CA GLY A 346 -11.83 22.39 26.41
C GLY A 346 -11.13 23.67 25.96
N TYR A 347 -11.70 24.31 24.93
CA TYR A 347 -11.09 25.49 24.30
C TYR A 347 -10.92 26.69 25.25
N ALA A 348 -11.78 26.82 26.26
CA ALA A 348 -11.68 27.86 27.28
C ALA A 348 -10.35 27.81 28.07
N SER A 349 -9.69 26.65 28.13
CA SER A 349 -8.41 26.45 28.80
C SER A 349 -7.19 26.66 27.88
N LYS A 350 -7.37 27.04 26.60
CA LYS A 350 -6.28 27.14 25.61
C LYS A 350 -5.10 28.00 26.12
N THR A 351 -5.37 29.18 26.68
CA THR A 351 -4.33 30.06 27.23
C THR A 351 -3.60 29.42 28.42
N ASP A 352 -4.34 28.79 29.33
CA ASP A 352 -3.75 28.10 30.49
C ASP A 352 -2.87 26.92 30.05
N ILE A 353 -3.24 26.22 28.97
CA ILE A 353 -2.43 25.15 28.36
C ILE A 353 -1.12 25.73 27.82
N ILE A 354 -1.17 26.83 27.06
CA ILE A 354 0.01 27.50 26.52
C ILE A 354 0.96 27.91 27.65
N ASP A 355 0.44 28.62 28.65
CA ASP A 355 1.23 29.08 29.79
C ASP A 355 1.82 27.91 30.57
N THR A 356 1.07 26.82 30.74
CA THR A 356 1.55 25.61 31.42
C THR A 356 2.69 24.95 30.65
N ILE A 357 2.58 24.83 29.32
CA ILE A 357 3.63 24.24 28.48
C ILE A 357 4.90 25.09 28.52
N VAL A 358 4.79 26.40 28.29
CA VAL A 358 5.94 27.32 28.27
C VAL A 358 6.66 27.34 29.62
N ASN A 359 5.91 27.43 30.72
CA ASN A 359 6.50 27.48 32.07
C ASN A 359 7.01 26.11 32.55
N SER A 360 6.65 25.02 31.87
CA SER A 360 7.05 23.66 32.26
C SER A 360 8.57 23.44 32.24
N LYS A 361 9.32 24.26 31.49
CA LYS A 361 10.79 24.25 31.46
C LYS A 361 11.41 24.28 32.86
N THR A 362 10.79 24.98 33.80
CA THR A 362 11.28 25.11 35.18
C THR A 362 11.25 23.79 35.95
N TYR A 363 10.52 22.78 35.47
CA TYR A 363 10.40 21.46 36.08
C TYR A 363 11.27 20.37 35.43
N GLY A 364 11.97 20.70 34.33
CA GLY A 364 12.79 19.77 33.56
C GLY A 364 11.95 18.89 32.64
N GLU A 365 12.19 17.58 32.68
CA GLU A 365 11.52 16.60 31.81
C GLU A 365 9.99 16.64 31.95
N THR A 366 9.33 16.89 30.83
CA THR A 366 7.89 17.13 30.74
C THR A 366 7.23 16.14 29.80
N VAL A 367 6.18 15.49 30.27
CA VAL A 367 5.27 14.70 29.42
C VAL A 367 4.02 15.51 29.16
N ILE A 368 3.66 15.68 27.90
CA ILE A 368 2.42 16.33 27.49
C ILE A 368 1.54 15.29 26.84
N TRP A 369 0.44 14.92 27.50
CA TRP A 369 -0.56 14.02 26.94
C TRP A 369 -1.81 14.83 26.54
N SER A 370 -2.04 14.94 25.24
CA SER A 370 -3.24 15.55 24.67
C SER A 370 -4.29 14.49 24.34
N GLN A 371 -5.40 14.46 25.06
CA GLN A 371 -6.54 13.57 24.75
C GLN A 371 -7.64 14.38 24.04
N THR A 372 -7.60 14.40 22.71
CA THR A 372 -8.41 15.32 21.90
C THR A 372 -8.99 14.64 20.67
N HIS A 373 -9.98 15.27 20.03
CA HIS A 373 -10.19 15.02 18.60
C HIS A 373 -9.04 15.62 17.79
N GLY A 374 -8.94 15.25 16.52
CA GLY A 374 -7.86 15.72 15.66
C GLY A 374 -8.22 15.68 14.20
N LEU A 375 -7.56 16.55 13.45
CA LEU A 375 -7.53 16.65 12.00
C LEU A 375 -6.05 16.57 11.58
N PRO A 376 -5.71 16.34 10.30
CA PRO A 376 -4.32 16.22 9.86
C PRO A 376 -3.40 17.34 10.37
N ASP A 377 -3.90 18.58 10.41
CA ASP A 377 -3.13 19.76 10.81
C ASP A 377 -3.43 20.26 12.23
N TYR A 378 -4.40 19.67 12.95
CA TYR A 378 -4.90 20.20 14.22
C TYR A 378 -5.12 19.15 15.30
N ILE A 379 -4.89 19.55 16.55
CA ILE A 379 -5.48 18.92 17.74
C ILE A 379 -6.60 19.82 18.28
N CYS A 380 -7.80 19.26 18.45
CA CYS A 380 -9.01 20.04 18.74
C CYS A 380 -9.35 20.03 20.23
N LEU A 381 -9.49 21.22 20.83
CA LEU A 381 -10.00 21.35 22.20
C LEU A 381 -11.53 21.50 22.23
N ARG A 382 -12.11 21.90 21.10
CA ARG A 382 -13.54 21.93 20.79
C ARG A 382 -13.73 21.74 19.28
N GLU A 383 -14.79 21.07 18.87
CA GLU A 383 -15.26 21.02 17.48
C GLU A 383 -16.64 21.68 17.35
N ASP A 384 -16.87 22.44 16.27
CA ASP A 384 -18.21 22.93 15.92
C ASP A 384 -18.84 21.98 14.90
N GLU A 385 -19.83 21.20 15.36
CA GLU A 385 -20.54 20.20 14.56
C GLU A 385 -21.27 20.79 13.33
N ASN A 386 -21.46 22.11 13.26
CA ASN A 386 -22.11 22.77 12.12
C ASN A 386 -21.13 23.17 11.01
N ILE A 387 -19.82 23.05 11.26
CA ILE A 387 -18.76 23.39 10.31
C ILE A 387 -18.10 22.10 9.86
N ILE A 388 -17.81 21.99 8.56
CA ILE A 388 -17.15 20.83 7.97
C ILE A 388 -15.70 21.19 7.67
N GLY A 389 -14.76 20.28 7.96
CA GLY A 389 -13.34 20.47 7.67
C GLY A 389 -12.59 21.24 8.76
N GLU A 390 -11.41 21.76 8.42
CA GLU A 390 -10.47 22.38 9.37
C GLU A 390 -11.06 23.53 10.19
N GLU A 391 -11.97 24.30 9.61
CA GLU A 391 -12.62 25.44 10.30
C GLU A 391 -13.50 25.01 11.49
N SER A 392 -13.84 23.72 11.60
CA SER A 392 -14.58 23.18 12.73
C SER A 392 -13.74 23.10 14.01
N CYS A 393 -12.41 23.03 13.88
CA CYS A 393 -11.52 22.73 14.98
C CYS A 393 -11.04 23.99 15.71
N PHE A 394 -11.45 24.12 16.98
CA PHE A 394 -10.95 25.13 17.89
C PHE A 394 -9.92 24.48 18.83
N GLY A 395 -8.65 24.61 18.48
CA GLY A 395 -7.56 23.99 19.23
C GLY A 395 -6.21 24.55 18.81
N PHE A 396 -5.24 23.68 18.58
CA PHE A 396 -3.91 24.07 18.13
C PHE A 396 -3.65 23.52 16.73
N ARG A 397 -3.26 24.40 15.81
CA ARG A 397 -2.64 23.96 14.56
C ARG A 397 -1.19 23.56 14.83
N TYR A 398 -0.63 22.67 14.03
CA TYR A 398 0.73 22.17 14.24
C TYR A 398 1.78 23.29 14.34
N ASP A 399 1.69 24.35 13.53
CA ASP A 399 2.68 25.44 13.51
C ASP A 399 2.59 26.37 14.72
N GLU A 400 1.37 26.68 15.18
CA GLU A 400 1.12 27.35 16.46
C GLU A 400 1.70 26.52 17.61
N TYR A 401 1.47 25.20 17.58
CA TYR A 401 2.00 24.30 18.60
C TYR A 401 3.52 24.25 18.60
N VAL A 402 4.16 24.26 17.42
CA VAL A 402 5.61 24.40 17.29
C VAL A 402 6.11 25.71 17.89
N ASP A 403 5.46 26.84 17.66
CA ASP A 403 5.86 28.12 18.24
C ASP A 403 5.81 28.08 19.78
N ILE A 404 4.79 27.45 20.36
CA ILE A 404 4.66 27.23 21.81
C ILE A 404 5.81 26.36 22.34
N LEU A 405 6.10 25.25 21.66
CA LEU A 405 7.20 24.35 22.03
C LEU A 405 8.55 25.08 21.95
N LEU A 406 8.83 25.79 20.86
CA LEU A 406 10.06 26.56 20.69
C LEU A 406 10.19 27.67 21.75
N GLN A 407 9.08 28.28 22.18
CA GLN A 407 9.06 29.24 23.28
C GLN A 407 9.45 28.59 24.63
N ARG A 408 9.03 27.35 24.90
CA ARG A 408 9.55 26.57 26.03
C ARG A 408 11.06 26.31 25.85
N GLY A 409 11.47 25.89 24.65
CA GLY A 409 12.81 25.41 24.34
C GLY A 409 13.14 24.08 25.03
N SER A 410 14.38 23.60 24.91
CA SER A 410 14.85 22.31 25.45
C SER A 410 13.90 21.17 25.09
N LEU A 411 13.63 21.00 23.80
CA LEU A 411 12.60 20.06 23.31
C LEU A 411 12.97 18.60 23.55
N ASP A 412 14.25 18.29 23.70
CA ASP A 412 14.80 17.01 24.11
C ASP A 412 14.32 16.55 25.51
N GLU A 413 13.81 17.46 26.33
CA GLU A 413 13.18 17.16 27.62
C GLU A 413 11.67 16.86 27.49
N ILE A 414 11.11 16.87 26.28
CA ILE A 414 9.66 16.76 26.04
C ILE A 414 9.31 15.41 25.44
N ILE A 415 8.35 14.74 26.08
CA ILE A 415 7.63 13.59 25.51
C ILE A 415 6.20 14.04 25.18
N LEU A 416 5.84 14.01 23.91
CA LEU A 416 4.48 14.27 23.44
C LEU A 416 3.74 12.94 23.27
N ILE A 417 2.57 12.80 23.90
CA ILE A 417 1.62 11.73 23.65
C ILE A 417 0.39 12.35 23.02
N ILE A 418 0.22 12.12 21.71
CA ILE A 418 -0.85 12.72 20.91
C ILE A 418 -1.95 11.69 20.75
N ASP A 419 -2.90 11.70 21.69
CA ASP A 419 -4.04 10.79 21.75
C ASP A 419 -5.24 11.41 21.01
N SER A 420 -5.12 11.47 19.68
CA SER A 420 -6.14 12.01 18.77
C SER A 420 -6.17 11.29 17.42
N CYS A 421 -7.25 11.51 16.67
CA CYS A 421 -7.27 11.23 15.23
C CYS A 421 -6.16 12.00 14.51
N PHE A 422 -5.66 11.42 13.41
CA PHE A 422 -4.58 11.97 12.57
C PHE A 422 -3.32 12.40 13.32
N SER A 423 -3.05 11.77 14.48
CA SER A 423 -1.92 12.13 15.33
C SER A 423 -0.55 11.92 14.67
N TYR A 424 -0.44 10.96 13.74
CA TYR A 424 0.76 10.79 12.90
C TYR A 424 0.93 11.94 11.89
N ASP A 425 -0.13 12.32 11.18
CA ASP A 425 -0.08 13.45 10.23
C ASP A 425 0.32 14.73 10.94
N PHE A 426 -0.31 15.01 12.09
CA PHE A 426 0.02 16.15 12.93
C PHE A 426 1.48 16.11 13.39
N ALA A 427 1.98 14.93 13.79
CA ALA A 427 3.38 14.74 14.19
C ALA A 427 4.35 14.98 13.02
N GLU A 428 4.07 14.49 11.81
CA GLU A 428 4.90 14.77 10.63
C GLU A 428 4.96 16.28 10.35
N GLN A 429 3.81 16.96 10.28
CA GLN A 429 3.73 18.40 10.04
C GLN A 429 4.48 19.20 11.11
N LEU A 430 4.34 18.81 12.38
CA LEU A 430 5.06 19.40 13.52
C LEU A 430 6.58 19.23 13.38
N LEU A 431 7.05 18.03 13.04
CA LEU A 431 8.48 17.74 12.87
C LEU A 431 9.08 18.46 11.65
N GLU A 432 8.34 18.55 10.56
CA GLU A 432 8.73 19.32 9.38
C GLU A 432 8.84 20.82 9.68
N ASP A 433 7.90 21.37 10.44
CA ASP A 433 7.93 22.77 10.86
C ASP A 433 9.09 23.07 11.82
N LEU A 434 9.36 22.19 12.79
CA LEU A 434 10.56 22.27 13.64
C LEU A 434 11.84 22.25 12.81
N SER A 435 11.94 21.34 11.84
CA SER A 435 13.11 21.25 10.95
C SER A 435 13.29 22.51 10.12
N ARG A 436 12.21 23.03 9.51
CA ARG A 436 12.23 24.26 8.71
C ARG A 436 12.58 25.50 9.55
N LYS A 437 12.20 25.52 10.82
CA LYS A 437 12.58 26.56 11.80
C LYS A 437 13.97 26.35 12.41
N ASN A 438 14.73 25.33 11.97
CA ASN A 438 16.05 24.98 12.47
C ASN A 438 16.09 24.76 14.00
N SER A 439 15.11 24.01 14.51
CA SER A 439 15.05 23.69 15.95
C SER A 439 16.36 23.03 16.42
N PRO A 440 16.93 23.45 17.57
CA PRO A 440 18.19 22.91 18.08
C PRO A 440 18.03 21.53 18.75
N SER A 441 16.81 21.16 19.12
CA SER A 441 16.46 19.84 19.67
C SER A 441 15.04 19.46 19.29
N TYR A 442 14.64 18.23 19.55
CA TYR A 442 13.33 17.68 19.15
C TYR A 442 12.70 16.88 20.28
N PRO A 443 11.36 16.89 20.39
CA PRO A 443 10.66 16.03 21.33
C PRO A 443 10.67 14.58 20.88
N VAL A 444 10.49 13.67 21.83
CA VAL A 444 9.99 12.32 21.55
C VAL A 444 8.48 12.43 21.34
N ILE A 445 7.95 11.78 20.30
CA ILE A 445 6.51 11.80 20.00
C ILE A 445 5.97 10.37 19.95
N ILE A 446 4.89 10.15 20.68
CA ILE A 446 4.10 8.92 20.65
C ILE A 446 2.73 9.31 20.09
N THR A 447 2.37 8.73 18.95
CA THR A 447 1.06 8.93 18.33
C THR A 447 0.18 7.72 18.60
N VAL A 448 -1.13 7.87 18.48
CA VAL A 448 -2.09 6.77 18.70
C VAL A 448 -2.83 6.34 17.43
N SER A 449 -2.71 7.12 16.36
CA SER A 449 -3.20 6.82 15.02
C SER A 449 -2.08 7.03 14.01
N ASN A 450 -2.26 6.48 12.81
CA ASN A 450 -1.30 6.55 11.70
C ASN A 450 -1.77 7.54 10.62
N LYS A 451 -0.94 7.75 9.61
CA LYS A 451 -1.13 8.70 8.51
C LYS A 451 -2.49 8.52 7.83
N GLY A 452 -3.25 9.59 7.73
CA GLY A 452 -4.59 9.60 7.15
C GLY A 452 -5.62 8.80 7.94
N ARG A 453 -5.42 8.56 9.25
CA ARG A 453 -6.31 7.68 10.04
C ARG A 453 -6.88 8.32 11.29
N LEU A 454 -8.09 7.88 11.64
CA LEU A 454 -8.67 8.13 12.94
C LEU A 454 -8.05 7.28 14.05
N GLY A 455 -8.16 7.80 15.27
CA GLY A 455 -7.79 7.12 16.51
C GLY A 455 -9.03 6.77 17.32
N TYR A 456 -8.90 5.79 18.21
CA TYR A 456 -9.96 5.38 19.15
C TYR A 456 -9.49 5.62 20.58
N PRO A 457 -10.35 5.83 21.58
CA PRO A 457 -9.92 6.11 22.94
C PRO A 457 -9.47 4.84 23.70
N VAL A 458 -8.50 4.08 23.16
CA VAL A 458 -8.06 2.80 23.74
C VAL A 458 -6.60 2.80 24.20
N PHE A 459 -5.83 3.86 23.95
CA PHE A 459 -4.41 3.92 24.31
C PHE A 459 -4.16 3.82 25.82
N LEU A 460 -4.86 4.62 26.65
CA LEU A 460 -4.78 4.47 28.10
C LEU A 460 -5.20 3.06 28.57
N SER A 461 -6.21 2.49 27.92
CA SER A 461 -6.72 1.17 28.28
C SER A 461 -5.75 0.04 27.91
N SER A 462 -4.98 0.18 26.82
CA SER A 462 -3.95 -0.79 26.43
C SER A 462 -2.78 -0.78 27.40
N LEU A 463 -2.36 0.41 27.86
CA LEU A 463 -1.34 0.54 28.90
C LEU A 463 -1.79 -0.09 30.24
N ARG A 464 -3.05 0.13 30.65
CA ARG A 464 -3.61 -0.48 31.87
C ARG A 464 -3.67 -2.01 31.81
N ARG A 465 -3.81 -2.61 30.62
CA ARG A 465 -3.82 -4.06 30.40
C ARG A 465 -2.46 -4.73 30.58
N LEU A 466 -1.39 -3.96 30.76
CA LEU A 466 -0.08 -4.49 31.13
C LEU A 466 -0.01 -4.91 32.60
N TYR A 467 -0.97 -4.47 33.43
CA TYR A 467 -1.03 -4.77 34.87
C TYR A 467 0.29 -4.49 35.59
N LEU A 468 0.90 -3.35 35.28
CA LEU A 468 2.12 -2.87 35.96
C LEU A 468 1.84 -2.66 37.44
N ARG A 469 2.85 -2.88 38.28
CA ARG A 469 2.70 -2.68 39.73
C ARG A 469 2.56 -1.19 40.06
N ASP A 470 1.96 -0.89 41.21
CA ASP A 470 1.90 0.48 41.70
C ASP A 470 3.31 1.00 41.99
N ASN A 471 3.57 2.25 41.62
CA ASN A 471 4.87 2.92 41.61
C ASN A 471 5.94 2.28 40.70
N GLU A 472 5.57 1.30 39.86
CA GLU A 472 6.43 0.89 38.75
C GLU A 472 6.37 1.95 37.65
N GLN A 473 7.54 2.48 37.24
CA GLN A 473 7.64 3.47 36.18
C GLN A 473 7.03 2.94 34.87
N LEU A 474 6.44 3.83 34.09
CA LEU A 474 6.05 3.50 32.72
C LEU A 474 7.26 3.71 31.81
N LEU A 475 7.89 2.64 31.35
CA LEU A 475 9.02 2.69 30.43
C LEU A 475 8.59 2.63 28.96
N GLY A 476 9.46 3.03 28.04
CA GLY A 476 9.23 2.91 26.59
C GLY A 476 8.96 1.46 26.14
N SER A 477 9.55 0.46 26.81
CA SER A 477 9.24 -0.96 26.55
C SER A 477 7.78 -1.33 26.82
N HIS A 478 7.10 -0.60 27.72
CA HIS A 478 5.67 -0.76 27.95
C HIS A 478 4.83 -0.18 26.81
N ILE A 479 5.32 0.84 26.10
CA ILE A 479 4.65 1.38 24.91
C ILE A 479 4.58 0.29 23.84
N TYR A 480 5.70 -0.37 23.53
CA TYR A 480 5.72 -1.50 22.57
C TYR A 480 4.84 -2.66 23.01
N ARG A 481 4.88 -3.04 24.30
CA ARG A 481 4.06 -4.14 24.80
C ARG A 481 2.57 -3.82 24.79
N ALA A 482 2.17 -2.56 24.89
CA ALA A 482 0.76 -2.15 24.85
C ALA A 482 0.16 -2.34 23.45
N GLU A 483 1.00 -2.36 22.41
CA GLU A 483 0.58 -2.49 21.01
C GLU A 483 -0.31 -3.71 20.79
N GLN A 484 0.01 -4.85 21.42
CA GLN A 484 -0.77 -6.09 21.31
C GLN A 484 -2.25 -5.94 21.73
N TYR A 485 -2.57 -4.98 22.58
CA TYR A 485 -3.94 -4.74 23.07
C TYR A 485 -4.70 -3.70 22.26
N SER A 486 -3.99 -2.91 21.46
CA SER A 486 -4.58 -1.86 20.61
C SER A 486 -4.43 -2.16 19.12
N PHE A 487 -3.73 -3.22 18.71
CA PHE A 487 -3.44 -3.61 17.32
C PHE A 487 -4.66 -3.56 16.36
N ASN A 488 -5.84 -4.00 16.83
CA ASN A 488 -7.06 -4.02 16.01
C ASN A 488 -7.86 -2.71 16.03
N LYS A 489 -7.40 -1.70 16.76
CA LYS A 489 -8.16 -0.47 17.05
C LYS A 489 -7.35 0.79 16.83
N GLN A 490 -6.04 0.74 16.99
CA GLN A 490 -5.17 1.90 16.88
C GLN A 490 -3.88 1.49 16.20
N ASP A 491 -3.21 2.52 15.70
CA ASP A 491 -1.95 2.37 15.01
C ASP A 491 -1.00 3.43 15.54
N SER A 492 -0.42 3.11 16.70
CA SER A 492 0.49 4.01 17.40
C SER A 492 1.87 3.96 16.77
N ALA A 493 2.51 5.11 16.60
CA ALA A 493 3.91 5.21 16.20
C ALA A 493 4.75 5.87 17.29
N VAL A 494 6.05 5.57 17.28
CA VAL A 494 7.04 6.23 18.15
C VAL A 494 8.08 6.91 17.26
N PHE A 495 8.12 8.24 17.34
CA PHE A 495 9.16 9.08 16.77
C PHE A 495 10.16 9.41 17.88
N PHE A 496 11.33 8.77 17.82
CA PHE A 496 12.35 8.89 18.85
C PHE A 496 13.47 9.83 18.41
N SER A 497 13.70 10.90 19.18
CA SER A 497 14.90 11.72 19.09
C SER A 497 15.96 11.20 20.04
N GLU A 498 17.19 11.12 19.57
CA GLU A 498 18.34 10.82 20.43
C GLU A 498 19.46 11.82 20.12
N ASN A 499 20.09 12.37 21.16
CA ASN A 499 21.21 13.32 21.04
C ASN A 499 20.89 14.54 20.15
N ASN A 500 19.68 15.09 20.29
CA ASN A 500 19.16 16.24 19.51
C ASN A 500 19.04 16.00 17.99
N ASN A 501 19.14 14.75 17.53
CA ASN A 501 18.90 14.44 16.13
C ASN A 501 17.39 14.51 15.81
N PRO A 502 17.02 14.81 14.55
CA PRO A 502 15.64 14.72 14.10
C PRO A 502 15.02 13.35 14.48
N PRO A 503 13.77 13.31 14.96
CA PRO A 503 13.15 12.08 15.39
C PRO A 503 13.02 11.07 14.26
N LEU A 504 13.27 9.81 14.60
CA LEU A 504 13.12 8.68 13.70
C LEU A 504 11.91 7.85 14.12
N GLU A 505 11.09 7.43 13.17
CA GLU A 505 10.06 6.41 13.42
C GLU A 505 10.75 5.07 13.72
N ILE A 506 10.61 4.58 14.96
CA ILE A 506 11.26 3.34 15.43
C ILE A 506 10.26 2.25 15.82
N ALA A 507 8.97 2.61 15.87
CA ALA A 507 7.88 1.68 16.11
C ALA A 507 6.60 2.18 15.44
N MET A 508 5.76 1.21 15.08
CA MET A 508 4.47 1.40 14.43
C MET A 508 3.63 0.13 14.61
N ASN A 509 2.60 0.20 15.44
CA ASN A 509 1.88 -0.96 15.97
C ASN A 509 1.18 -1.81 14.90
N SER A 510 0.50 -1.20 13.95
CA SER A 510 -0.38 -1.96 13.07
C SER A 510 -0.53 -1.36 11.69
N LEU A 511 -1.40 -1.97 10.89
CA LEU A 511 -1.84 -1.41 9.63
C LEU A 511 -3.34 -1.15 9.68
N ASN A 512 -3.93 -1.05 10.88
CA ASN A 512 -5.37 -0.97 11.11
C ASN A 512 -6.07 0.14 10.30
N PRO A 513 -6.75 -0.21 9.20
CA PRO A 513 -7.51 0.72 8.37
C PRO A 513 -8.87 1.06 8.99
N SER A 514 -9.46 0.14 9.79
CA SER A 514 -10.90 0.16 10.04
C SER A 514 -11.34 1.26 11.02
N GLU A 515 -11.94 2.33 10.48
CA GLU A 515 -13.40 2.62 10.44
C GLU A 515 -13.63 3.99 9.76
N CYS A 516 -12.57 4.73 9.42
CA CYS A 516 -12.69 6.00 8.72
C CYS A 516 -11.58 6.16 7.68
N GLY A 517 -12.00 6.72 6.55
CA GLY A 517 -11.29 6.79 5.27
C GLY A 517 -9.80 7.06 5.37
N CYS A 518 -9.00 6.32 4.59
CA CYS A 518 -7.75 6.87 4.08
C CYS A 518 -8.11 8.13 3.28
N THR A 519 -7.56 9.29 3.66
CA THR A 519 -7.53 10.44 2.75
C THR A 519 -6.61 10.10 1.58
N GLU A 520 -6.87 10.74 0.43
CA GLU A 520 -6.55 10.29 -0.93
C GLU A 520 -5.07 9.90 -1.20
N ASP A 521 -4.13 10.23 -0.31
CA ASP A 521 -2.69 10.11 -0.54
C ASP A 521 -1.92 9.13 0.40
N SER A 522 -2.55 8.48 1.38
CA SER A 522 -1.78 7.85 2.49
C SER A 522 -2.26 6.48 3.01
N CYS A 523 -2.82 5.66 2.14
CA CYS A 523 -3.09 4.26 2.49
C CYS A 523 -1.79 3.43 2.41
N PRO A 524 -1.49 2.48 3.34
CA PRO A 524 -0.16 1.84 3.49
C PRO A 524 0.34 1.03 2.31
N ILE A 525 -0.51 0.85 1.31
CA ILE A 525 -0.14 0.20 0.07
C ILE A 525 0.18 1.35 -0.88
N GLU A 526 1.32 2.01 -0.68
CA GLU A 526 1.92 2.72 -1.79
C GLU A 526 2.13 1.68 -2.90
N PRO A 527 1.72 1.97 -4.14
CA PRO A 527 1.93 1.03 -5.23
C PRO A 527 3.42 0.71 -5.31
N VAL A 528 3.75 -0.57 -5.54
CA VAL A 528 4.94 -0.87 -6.33
C VAL A 528 4.78 0.00 -7.57
N GLN A 529 5.58 1.06 -7.68
CA GLN A 529 5.76 1.72 -8.95
C GLN A 529 6.29 0.61 -9.86
N GLY A 530 5.40 0.03 -10.67
CA GLY A 530 5.82 -0.72 -11.83
C GLY A 530 6.81 0.20 -12.52
N THR A 531 8.06 -0.25 -12.60
CA THR A 531 9.15 0.47 -13.23
C THR A 531 8.64 1.02 -14.55
N THR A 532 8.41 2.32 -14.60
CA THR A 532 8.16 3.03 -15.84
C THR A 532 9.46 2.92 -16.63
N SER A 533 9.45 2.06 -17.64
CA SER A 533 10.41 2.06 -18.74
C SER A 533 10.32 3.34 -19.54
#